data_AF-A0A1G1XMX1-F1
#
_entry.id   AF-A0A1G1XMX1-F1
#
_cell.length_a   1.000
_cell.length_b   1.000
_cell.length_c   1.000
_cell.angle_alpha   90.00
_cell.angle_beta   90.00
_cell.angle_gamma   90.00
#
_symmetry.space_group_name_H-M   'P 1'
#
loop_
_entity.id
_entity.type
_entity.pdbx_description
1 polymer ?
#
loop_
_entity_poly.entity_id
_entity_poly.type
_entity_poly.pdbx_seq_one_letter_code
_entity_poly.pdbx_strand_id
1 'polypeptide(L)'
;MTEKIFKPEKKPDIEDTFSDLEFLLNFESDHGYPEGNIPKIEKAFNNLRKLLPAASLEEKKKALLYARESYFPGNPKNLNQEIIGLYVESGQLGIDQLAAELIEVQKEKLKDQFNDETEAGHTIWRIVELARELVPKADNINAQPLIEGSVKLLLRDDYEEITYIFQDLLDYFAAIGEPAAEPLITAMEKNYNTDSKSARKIANLVTILKNVLINSNVKEQTKELASQQLVKFLNKYDRLFTFTLQVEECLADIGEAAIESLIKSLSEVEDDNIRKYADVFSKMAENVKSEKLFEAVPIFESKLKNKNVSAYQVQRIEEIIKQLKEVRAGIKKKAA
;
A
#
# COMPACT_ATOMS: atom_id res chain seq x y z
N MET A 1 -34.57 -8.17 -60.95
CA MET A 1 -34.10 -7.15 -60.00
C MET A 1 -34.70 -7.48 -58.65
N THR A 2 -33.95 -8.13 -57.77
CA THR A 2 -34.39 -8.44 -56.40
C THR A 2 -34.12 -7.22 -55.53
N GLU A 3 -35.18 -6.54 -55.10
CA GLU A 3 -35.09 -5.49 -54.08
C GLU A 3 -34.51 -6.10 -52.79
N LYS A 4 -33.29 -5.70 -52.45
CA LYS A 4 -32.76 -5.93 -51.11
C LYS A 4 -33.58 -5.08 -50.15
N ILE A 5 -34.50 -5.71 -49.44
CA ILE A 5 -35.21 -5.12 -48.30
C ILE A 5 -34.14 -4.76 -47.26
N PHE A 6 -33.79 -3.47 -47.18
CA PHE A 6 -32.94 -2.94 -46.11
C PHE A 6 -33.79 -2.97 -44.84
N LYS A 7 -33.61 -3.99 -44.00
CA LYS A 7 -34.13 -3.94 -42.63
C LYS A 7 -33.33 -2.87 -41.89
N PRO A 8 -33.96 -1.85 -41.29
CA PRO A 8 -33.24 -0.86 -40.51
C PRO A 8 -32.50 -1.57 -39.38
N GLU A 9 -31.19 -1.34 -39.27
CA GLU A 9 -30.41 -1.83 -38.13
C GLU A 9 -31.06 -1.27 -36.86
N LYS A 10 -31.52 -2.18 -35.98
CA LYS A 10 -32.06 -1.81 -34.67
C LYS A 10 -30.96 -1.01 -33.95
N LYS A 11 -31.29 0.20 -33.48
CA LYS A 11 -30.34 0.96 -32.66
C LYS A 11 -29.96 0.10 -31.45
N PRO A 12 -28.67 -0.04 -31.13
CA PRO A 12 -28.24 -0.83 -29.99
C PRO A 12 -28.83 -0.21 -28.72
N ASP A 13 -29.47 -1.05 -27.91
CA ASP A 13 -29.91 -0.73 -26.56
C ASP A 13 -28.94 -1.34 -25.55
N ILE A 14 -28.90 -0.81 -24.34
CA ILE A 14 -27.91 -1.19 -23.34
C ILE A 14 -28.10 -2.62 -22.84
N GLU A 15 -29.36 -3.07 -22.67
CA GLU A 15 -29.66 -4.46 -22.32
C GLU A 15 -29.26 -5.43 -23.44
N ASP A 16 -29.61 -5.12 -24.69
CA ASP A 16 -29.20 -5.91 -25.85
C ASP A 16 -27.66 -6.00 -25.94
N THR A 17 -26.96 -4.90 -25.64
CA THR A 17 -25.49 -4.85 -25.65
C THR A 17 -24.89 -5.68 -24.51
N PHE A 18 -25.51 -5.73 -23.33
CA PHE A 18 -25.09 -6.62 -22.25
C PHE A 18 -25.32 -8.09 -22.59
N SER A 19 -26.47 -8.43 -23.17
CA SER A 19 -26.76 -9.80 -23.58
C SER A 19 -25.81 -10.28 -24.69
N ASP A 20 -25.46 -9.41 -25.63
CA ASP A 20 -24.45 -9.71 -26.65
C ASP A 20 -23.08 -9.98 -26.03
N LEU A 21 -22.66 -9.19 -25.05
CA LEU A 21 -21.40 -9.42 -24.33
C LEU A 21 -21.43 -10.70 -23.52
N GLU A 22 -22.49 -10.94 -22.74
CA GLU A 22 -22.66 -12.16 -21.96
C GLU A 22 -22.60 -13.41 -22.84
N PHE A 23 -23.26 -13.39 -23.99
CA PHE A 23 -23.22 -14.47 -24.95
C PHE A 23 -21.80 -14.66 -25.52
N LEU A 24 -21.15 -13.59 -25.97
CA LEU A 24 -19.81 -13.67 -26.57
C LEU A 24 -18.75 -14.14 -25.57
N LEU A 25 -18.87 -13.74 -24.30
CA LEU A 25 -17.93 -14.11 -23.25
C LEU A 25 -18.12 -15.54 -22.76
N ASN A 26 -19.37 -15.98 -22.56
CA ASN A 26 -19.68 -17.36 -22.14
C ASN A 26 -19.43 -18.37 -23.27
N PHE A 27 -19.51 -17.97 -24.54
CA PHE A 27 -19.23 -18.86 -25.66
C PHE A 27 -17.72 -19.20 -25.79
N GLU A 28 -16.83 -18.34 -25.29
CA GLU A 28 -15.39 -18.54 -25.38
C GLU A 28 -14.80 -19.38 -24.24
N SER A 29 -15.41 -19.37 -23.06
CA SER A 29 -14.95 -20.18 -21.91
C SER A 29 -15.01 -21.68 -22.20
N ASP A 30 -15.97 -22.11 -23.03
CA ASP A 30 -16.22 -23.53 -23.25
C ASP A 30 -15.43 -24.12 -24.43
N HIS A 31 -14.94 -23.31 -25.39
CA HIS A 31 -14.49 -23.81 -26.70
C HIS A 31 -13.08 -23.37 -27.13
N GLY A 32 -12.35 -22.62 -26.30
CA GLY A 32 -11.02 -22.11 -26.62
C GLY A 32 -11.06 -20.93 -27.61
N TYR A 33 -10.02 -20.08 -27.55
CA TYR A 33 -9.93 -18.77 -28.23
C TYR A 33 -10.29 -18.80 -29.73
N PRO A 34 -11.45 -18.27 -30.14
CA PRO A 34 -11.76 -18.02 -31.53
C PRO A 34 -11.44 -16.56 -31.82
N GLU A 35 -10.26 -16.27 -32.37
CA GLU A 35 -9.84 -14.93 -32.82
C GLU A 35 -10.92 -14.19 -33.66
N GLY A 36 -11.87 -14.93 -34.27
CA GLY A 36 -12.99 -14.40 -35.03
C GLY A 36 -14.07 -13.65 -34.25
N ASN A 37 -14.07 -13.68 -32.91
CA ASN A 37 -15.06 -12.97 -32.08
C ASN A 37 -14.56 -11.63 -31.53
N ILE A 38 -13.25 -11.36 -31.57
CA ILE A 38 -12.65 -10.09 -31.13
C ILE A 38 -13.36 -8.87 -31.75
N PRO A 39 -13.64 -8.83 -33.08
CA PRO A 39 -14.31 -7.67 -33.68
C PRO A 39 -15.75 -7.47 -33.20
N LYS A 40 -16.44 -8.55 -32.77
CA LYS A 40 -17.80 -8.46 -32.23
C LYS A 40 -17.79 -7.95 -30.80
N ILE A 41 -16.82 -8.41 -30.01
CA ILE A 41 -16.57 -7.94 -28.66
C ILE A 41 -16.23 -6.44 -28.69
N GLU A 42 -15.29 -6.01 -29.55
CA GLU A 42 -14.97 -4.59 -29.75
C GLU A 42 -16.18 -3.76 -30.20
N LYS A 43 -17.04 -4.30 -31.07
CA LYS A 43 -18.27 -3.63 -31.50
C LYS A 43 -19.25 -3.45 -30.33
N ALA A 44 -19.44 -4.47 -29.51
CA ALA A 44 -20.32 -4.39 -28.34
C ALA A 44 -19.78 -3.38 -27.31
N PHE A 45 -18.47 -3.34 -27.08
CA PHE A 45 -17.85 -2.32 -26.22
C PHE A 45 -17.97 -0.90 -26.77
N ASN A 46 -17.80 -0.71 -28.08
CA ASN A 46 -18.03 0.59 -28.72
C ASN A 46 -19.50 1.05 -28.60
N ASN A 47 -20.44 0.12 -28.53
CA ASN A 47 -21.84 0.44 -28.25
C ASN A 47 -22.02 0.84 -26.78
N LEU A 48 -21.45 0.09 -25.83
CA LEU A 48 -21.44 0.50 -24.41
C LEU A 48 -20.84 1.89 -24.22
N ARG A 49 -19.71 2.21 -24.88
CA ARG A 49 -19.06 3.54 -24.83
C ARG A 49 -20.01 4.68 -25.19
N LYS A 50 -20.95 4.44 -26.10
CA LYS A 50 -21.94 5.44 -26.53
C LYS A 50 -23.17 5.50 -25.62
N LEU A 51 -23.55 4.36 -25.03
CA LEU A 51 -24.78 4.21 -24.26
C LEU A 51 -24.59 4.51 -22.77
N LEU A 52 -23.42 4.18 -22.21
CA LEU A 52 -23.10 4.32 -20.79
C LEU A 52 -23.26 5.74 -20.24
N PRO A 53 -22.89 6.84 -20.94
CA PRO A 53 -23.09 8.18 -20.42
C PRO A 53 -24.57 8.54 -20.18
N ALA A 54 -25.52 7.86 -20.81
CA ALA A 54 -26.96 8.09 -20.61
C ALA A 54 -27.62 7.02 -19.73
N ALA A 55 -26.86 5.99 -19.30
CA ALA A 55 -27.37 4.85 -18.56
C ALA A 55 -27.66 5.17 -17.09
N SER A 56 -28.57 4.40 -16.50
CA SER A 56 -28.83 4.41 -15.06
C SER A 56 -27.63 3.89 -14.27
N LEU A 57 -27.59 4.19 -12.97
CA LEU A 57 -26.51 3.72 -12.08
C LEU A 57 -26.43 2.19 -12.01
N GLU A 58 -27.55 1.47 -12.07
CA GLU A 58 -27.57 0.00 -12.00
C GLU A 58 -27.06 -0.64 -13.29
N GLU A 59 -27.44 -0.12 -14.45
CA GLU A 59 -26.88 -0.55 -15.74
C GLU A 59 -25.37 -0.29 -15.79
N LYS A 60 -24.95 0.82 -15.17
CA LYS A 60 -23.56 1.16 -15.07
C LYS A 60 -22.75 0.17 -14.22
N LYS A 61 -23.26 -0.17 -13.04
CA LYS A 61 -22.69 -1.22 -12.18
C LYS A 61 -22.60 -2.55 -12.90
N LYS A 62 -23.66 -2.92 -13.64
CA LYS A 62 -23.69 -4.15 -14.44
C LYS A 62 -22.58 -4.17 -15.50
N ALA A 63 -22.33 -3.04 -16.18
CA ALA A 63 -21.21 -2.93 -17.12
C ALA A 63 -19.83 -3.11 -16.48
N LEU A 64 -19.63 -2.53 -15.30
CA LEU A 64 -18.38 -2.67 -14.54
C LEU A 64 -18.16 -4.13 -14.11
N LEU A 65 -19.23 -4.83 -13.70
CA LEU A 65 -19.20 -6.26 -13.39
C LEU A 65 -18.81 -7.10 -14.61
N TYR A 66 -19.39 -6.85 -15.79
CA TYR A 66 -19.02 -7.57 -17.02
C TYR A 66 -17.58 -7.31 -17.46
N ALA A 67 -17.13 -6.06 -17.42
CA ALA A 67 -15.74 -5.71 -17.72
C ALA A 67 -14.77 -6.54 -16.84
N ARG A 68 -15.08 -6.63 -15.54
CA ARG A 68 -14.28 -7.39 -14.58
C ARG A 68 -14.18 -8.88 -14.93
N GLU A 69 -15.29 -9.50 -15.30
CA GLU A 69 -15.39 -10.95 -15.58
C GLU A 69 -14.81 -11.34 -16.95
N SER A 70 -14.60 -10.37 -17.83
CA SER A 70 -14.06 -10.55 -19.18
C SER A 70 -12.52 -10.63 -19.24
N TYR A 71 -11.86 -11.37 -18.35
CA TYR A 71 -10.40 -11.51 -18.43
C TYR A 71 -10.00 -12.32 -19.67
N PHE A 72 -9.47 -11.62 -20.67
CA PHE A 72 -8.87 -12.23 -21.86
C PHE A 72 -7.36 -12.42 -21.66
N PRO A 73 -6.86 -13.63 -21.39
CA PRO A 73 -5.42 -13.90 -21.45
C PRO A 73 -4.96 -13.82 -22.92
N GLY A 74 -4.50 -12.64 -23.35
CA GLY A 74 -4.00 -12.43 -24.70
C GLY A 74 -3.95 -10.98 -25.18
N ASN A 75 -4.69 -10.07 -24.54
CA ASN A 75 -4.61 -8.63 -24.86
C ASN A 75 -4.73 -7.78 -23.56
N PRO A 76 -3.61 -7.56 -22.83
CA PRO A 76 -3.66 -7.10 -21.45
C PRO A 76 -4.05 -5.63 -21.24
N LYS A 77 -4.23 -4.83 -22.30
CA LYS A 77 -3.90 -3.41 -22.19
C LYS A 77 -5.00 -2.36 -22.27
N ASN A 78 -6.28 -2.63 -22.53
CA ASN A 78 -7.19 -1.49 -22.70
C ASN A 78 -8.65 -1.66 -22.28
N LEU A 79 -9.22 -2.85 -22.15
CA LEU A 79 -10.70 -2.93 -22.09
C LEU A 79 -11.29 -2.49 -20.74
N ASN A 80 -10.70 -2.97 -19.65
CA ASN A 80 -11.10 -2.58 -18.29
C ASN A 80 -10.72 -1.12 -18.00
N GLN A 81 -9.53 -0.71 -18.43
CA GLN A 81 -9.04 0.66 -18.30
C GLN A 81 -9.85 1.66 -19.14
N GLU A 82 -10.32 1.28 -20.34
CA GLU A 82 -11.18 2.15 -21.16
C GLU A 82 -12.57 2.27 -20.57
N ILE A 83 -13.19 1.19 -20.08
CA ILE A 83 -14.52 1.26 -19.47
C ILE A 83 -14.46 2.11 -18.20
N ILE A 84 -13.43 1.90 -17.37
CA ILE A 84 -13.25 2.69 -16.14
C ILE A 84 -12.87 4.15 -16.46
N GLY A 85 -12.02 4.37 -17.46
CA GLY A 85 -11.72 5.71 -17.99
C GLY A 85 -12.97 6.45 -18.45
N LEU A 86 -13.88 5.75 -19.16
CA LEU A 86 -15.16 6.32 -19.61
C LEU A 86 -16.10 6.68 -18.46
N TYR A 87 -16.09 5.91 -17.37
CA TYR A 87 -16.83 6.26 -16.16
C TYR A 87 -16.34 7.56 -15.54
N VAL A 88 -15.02 7.67 -15.41
CA VAL A 88 -14.35 8.82 -14.81
C VAL A 88 -14.50 10.07 -15.69
N GLU A 89 -14.35 9.92 -17.01
CA GLU A 89 -14.52 11.01 -17.99
C GLU A 89 -15.97 11.49 -18.11
N SER A 90 -16.96 10.62 -17.89
CA SER A 90 -18.38 10.99 -17.94
C SER A 90 -18.83 11.87 -16.76
N GLY A 91 -18.01 12.02 -15.72
CA GLY A 91 -18.31 12.83 -14.53
C GLY A 91 -19.49 12.33 -13.69
N GLN A 92 -20.06 11.16 -13.99
CA GLN A 92 -21.30 10.66 -13.39
C GLN A 92 -21.09 9.78 -12.17
N LEU A 93 -19.94 9.13 -12.03
CA LEU A 93 -19.43 8.67 -10.75
C LEU A 93 -18.15 9.45 -10.49
N GLY A 94 -18.12 10.24 -9.41
CA GLY A 94 -16.84 10.68 -8.88
C GLY A 94 -15.97 9.44 -8.63
N ILE A 95 -14.65 9.56 -8.77
CA ILE A 95 -13.76 8.41 -8.57
C ILE A 95 -13.97 7.80 -7.17
N ASP A 96 -14.33 8.62 -6.19
CA ASP A 96 -14.85 8.23 -4.87
C ASP A 96 -15.96 7.19 -4.88
N GLN A 97 -16.96 7.45 -5.70
CA GLN A 97 -18.17 6.67 -5.78
C GLN A 97 -17.89 5.39 -6.56
N LEU A 98 -17.05 5.46 -7.58
CA LEU A 98 -16.56 4.28 -8.30
C LEU A 98 -15.69 3.38 -7.41
N ALA A 99 -14.77 3.96 -6.63
CA ALA A 99 -13.93 3.22 -5.70
C ALA A 99 -14.76 2.61 -4.56
N ALA A 100 -15.71 3.38 -3.99
CA ALA A 100 -16.62 2.89 -2.96
C ALA A 100 -17.55 1.78 -3.49
N GLU A 101 -18.07 1.92 -4.70
CA GLU A 101 -18.94 0.90 -5.33
C GLU A 101 -18.15 -0.34 -5.72
N LEU A 102 -16.93 -0.20 -6.27
CA LEU A 102 -16.03 -1.34 -6.46
C LEU A 102 -15.76 -2.01 -5.11
N ILE A 103 -15.53 -1.28 -4.04
CA ILE A 103 -15.28 -1.86 -2.71
C ILE A 103 -16.52 -2.50 -2.10
N GLU A 104 -17.73 -1.95 -2.26
CA GLU A 104 -18.98 -2.55 -1.78
C GLU A 104 -19.35 -3.82 -2.57
N VAL A 105 -19.23 -3.78 -3.90
CA VAL A 105 -19.39 -4.96 -4.76
C VAL A 105 -18.37 -6.05 -4.38
N GLN A 106 -17.17 -5.65 -3.97
CA GLN A 106 -16.18 -6.59 -3.45
C GLN A 106 -16.52 -7.07 -2.03
N LYS A 107 -17.01 -6.23 -1.12
CA LYS A 107 -17.48 -6.65 0.22
C LYS A 107 -18.60 -7.68 0.16
N GLU A 108 -19.51 -7.58 -0.80
CA GLU A 108 -20.57 -8.58 -1.02
C GLU A 108 -20.01 -9.91 -1.54
N LYS A 109 -19.09 -9.92 -2.50
CA LYS A 109 -18.46 -11.19 -2.97
C LYS A 109 -17.44 -11.78 -1.97
N LEU A 110 -16.79 -10.92 -1.17
CA LEU A 110 -15.84 -11.32 -0.11
C LEU A 110 -16.51 -12.02 1.07
N LYS A 111 -17.83 -11.86 1.27
CA LYS A 111 -18.56 -12.51 2.36
C LYS A 111 -18.73 -14.02 2.15
N ASP A 112 -18.83 -14.47 0.89
CA ASP A 112 -19.32 -15.83 0.61
C ASP A 112 -18.44 -16.70 -0.31
N GLN A 113 -17.42 -16.21 -1.04
CA GLN A 113 -16.89 -17.00 -2.18
C GLN A 113 -15.38 -17.15 -2.43
N PHE A 114 -14.46 -16.54 -1.67
CA PHE A 114 -13.03 -16.77 -1.96
C PHE A 114 -12.47 -17.98 -1.21
N ASN A 115 -12.71 -19.18 -1.76
CA ASN A 115 -11.95 -20.39 -1.47
C ASN A 115 -10.74 -20.57 -2.41
N ASP A 116 -10.63 -19.76 -3.47
CA ASP A 116 -9.54 -19.83 -4.45
C ASP A 116 -8.68 -18.55 -4.35
N GLU A 117 -7.41 -18.72 -3.98
CA GLU A 117 -6.48 -17.65 -3.60
C GLU A 117 -6.13 -16.77 -4.82
N THR A 118 -6.03 -17.38 -6.01
CA THR A 118 -5.59 -16.77 -7.28
C THR A 118 -6.50 -15.62 -7.76
N GLU A 119 -7.80 -15.73 -7.56
CA GLU A 119 -8.79 -14.75 -8.07
C GLU A 119 -8.85 -13.49 -7.19
N ALA A 120 -8.48 -13.62 -5.92
CA ALA A 120 -8.32 -12.48 -5.01
C ALA A 120 -7.09 -11.64 -5.43
N GLY A 121 -5.92 -12.26 -5.65
CA GLY A 121 -4.70 -11.58 -6.08
C GLY A 121 -4.87 -10.74 -7.35
N HIS A 122 -5.53 -11.29 -8.38
CA HIS A 122 -5.81 -10.56 -9.63
C HIS A 122 -6.78 -9.38 -9.46
N THR A 123 -7.79 -9.53 -8.62
CA THR A 123 -8.76 -8.47 -8.32
C THR A 123 -8.10 -7.31 -7.58
N ILE A 124 -7.20 -7.64 -6.66
CA ILE A 124 -6.42 -6.68 -5.88
C ILE A 124 -5.46 -5.91 -6.77
N TRP A 125 -4.71 -6.62 -7.62
CA TRP A 125 -3.79 -6.00 -8.58
C TRP A 125 -4.50 -4.95 -9.43
N ARG A 126 -5.73 -5.24 -9.89
CA ARG A 126 -6.55 -4.27 -10.63
C ARG A 126 -6.98 -3.08 -9.78
N ILE A 127 -7.35 -3.28 -8.50
CA ILE A 127 -7.67 -2.17 -7.60
C ILE A 127 -6.45 -1.27 -7.41
N VAL A 128 -5.26 -1.85 -7.27
CA VAL A 128 -4.00 -1.09 -7.11
C VAL A 128 -3.64 -0.36 -8.41
N GLU A 129 -3.74 -1.00 -9.59
CA GLU A 129 -3.54 -0.35 -10.88
C GLU A 129 -4.51 0.82 -11.09
N LEU A 130 -5.80 0.61 -10.81
CA LEU A 130 -6.81 1.64 -10.94
C LEU A 130 -6.57 2.79 -9.98
N ALA A 131 -6.23 2.49 -8.74
CA ALA A 131 -5.94 3.51 -7.76
C ALA A 131 -4.65 4.27 -8.14
N ARG A 132 -3.64 3.61 -8.72
CA ARG A 132 -2.44 4.25 -9.27
C ARG A 132 -2.75 5.21 -10.43
N GLU A 133 -3.67 4.86 -11.33
CA GLU A 133 -4.07 5.74 -12.44
C GLU A 133 -4.95 6.92 -12.00
N LEU A 134 -5.74 6.72 -10.95
CA LEU A 134 -6.80 7.63 -10.55
C LEU A 134 -6.42 8.56 -9.39
N VAL A 135 -5.60 8.13 -8.44
CA VAL A 135 -5.14 8.95 -7.30
C VAL A 135 -4.42 10.22 -7.74
N PRO A 136 -3.50 10.22 -8.72
CA PRO A 136 -2.85 11.46 -9.18
C PRO A 136 -3.80 12.45 -9.87
N LYS A 137 -5.00 12.01 -10.28
CA LYS A 137 -5.96 12.79 -11.06
C LYS A 137 -7.10 13.37 -10.22
N ALA A 138 -7.12 13.10 -8.93
CA ALA A 138 -8.29 13.35 -8.13
C ALA A 138 -7.96 14.02 -6.80
N ASP A 139 -8.17 15.32 -6.77
CA ASP A 139 -7.95 16.15 -5.59
C ASP A 139 -8.92 15.83 -4.42
N ASN A 140 -9.92 14.96 -4.62
CA ASN A 140 -11.01 14.73 -3.67
C ASN A 140 -11.33 13.26 -3.37
N ILE A 141 -10.50 12.28 -3.75
CA ILE A 141 -10.81 10.88 -3.44
C ILE A 141 -10.66 10.58 -1.94
N ASN A 142 -11.76 10.21 -1.28
CA ASN A 142 -11.81 9.41 -0.08
C ASN A 142 -11.17 8.04 -0.32
N ALA A 143 -9.84 8.00 -0.27
CA ALA A 143 -9.02 6.80 -0.44
C ALA A 143 -9.13 5.83 0.74
N GLN A 144 -9.85 6.19 1.81
CA GLN A 144 -9.91 5.42 3.06
C GLN A 144 -10.33 3.96 2.86
N PRO A 145 -11.39 3.64 2.10
CA PRO A 145 -11.78 2.25 1.90
C PRO A 145 -10.74 1.43 1.11
N LEU A 146 -10.05 2.07 0.16
CA LEU A 146 -8.97 1.44 -0.63
C LEU A 146 -7.73 1.18 0.24
N ILE A 147 -7.38 2.14 1.10
CA ILE A 147 -6.30 2.03 2.08
C ILE A 147 -6.57 0.87 3.03
N GLU A 148 -7.78 0.80 3.62
CA GLU A 148 -8.16 -0.27 4.54
C GLU A 148 -8.18 -1.65 3.87
N GLY A 149 -8.67 -1.73 2.63
CA GLY A 149 -8.61 -2.95 1.83
C GLY A 149 -7.16 -3.40 1.63
N SER A 150 -6.30 -2.50 1.15
CA SER A 150 -4.88 -2.76 0.89
C SER A 150 -4.11 -3.19 2.14
N VAL A 151 -4.40 -2.55 3.28
CA VAL A 151 -3.83 -2.92 4.58
C VAL A 151 -4.24 -4.34 5.01
N LYS A 152 -5.51 -4.71 4.85
CA LYS A 152 -5.97 -6.08 5.17
C LYS A 152 -5.24 -7.13 4.34
N LEU A 153 -4.91 -6.81 3.09
CA LEU A 153 -4.21 -7.71 2.18
C LEU A 153 -2.77 -7.94 2.62
N LEU A 154 -2.06 -6.89 3.03
CA LEU A 154 -0.72 -6.99 3.62
C LEU A 154 -0.69 -7.87 4.88
N LEU A 155 -1.85 -8.07 5.51
CA LEU A 155 -2.03 -8.87 6.71
C LEU A 155 -2.54 -10.29 6.43
N ARG A 156 -2.78 -10.69 5.17
CA ARG A 156 -3.17 -12.06 4.84
C ARG A 156 -1.98 -13.03 4.92
N ASP A 157 -2.29 -14.31 5.09
CA ASP A 157 -1.28 -15.38 5.25
C ASP A 157 -0.76 -15.96 3.92
N ASP A 158 -1.41 -15.63 2.80
CA ASP A 158 -1.12 -16.05 1.42
C ASP A 158 -0.01 -15.19 0.78
N TYR A 159 1.22 -15.45 1.23
CA TYR A 159 2.41 -14.64 0.98
C TYR A 159 2.88 -14.56 -0.49
N GLU A 160 2.65 -15.59 -1.30
CA GLU A 160 3.20 -15.65 -2.66
C GLU A 160 2.63 -14.53 -3.54
N GLU A 161 1.35 -14.21 -3.39
CA GLU A 161 0.67 -13.16 -4.17
C GLU A 161 1.08 -11.75 -3.73
N ILE A 162 1.25 -11.53 -2.42
CA ILE A 162 1.63 -10.23 -1.88
C ILE A 162 2.99 -9.80 -2.44
N THR A 163 3.93 -10.74 -2.62
CA THR A 163 5.26 -10.44 -3.15
C THR A 163 5.21 -9.86 -4.57
N TYR A 164 4.28 -10.33 -5.42
CA TYR A 164 4.14 -9.85 -6.80
C TYR A 164 3.58 -8.44 -6.88
N ILE A 165 2.69 -8.07 -5.95
CA ILE A 165 2.04 -6.74 -5.93
C ILE A 165 2.69 -5.77 -4.95
N PHE A 166 3.71 -6.19 -4.20
CA PHE A 166 4.26 -5.41 -3.10
C PHE A 166 4.84 -4.07 -3.57
N GLN A 167 5.54 -4.07 -4.72
CA GLN A 167 6.08 -2.84 -5.29
C GLN A 167 4.96 -1.89 -5.73
N ASP A 168 3.89 -2.43 -6.31
CA ASP A 168 2.74 -1.61 -6.70
C ASP A 168 2.04 -1.02 -5.46
N LEU A 169 1.94 -1.78 -4.37
CA LEU A 169 1.44 -1.28 -3.09
C LEU A 169 2.34 -0.19 -2.51
N LEU A 170 3.67 -0.35 -2.58
CA LEU A 170 4.62 0.67 -2.14
C LEU A 170 4.41 2.00 -2.87
N ASP A 171 4.33 1.94 -4.19
CA ASP A 171 4.12 3.12 -5.04
C ASP A 171 2.74 3.74 -4.77
N TYR A 172 1.71 2.90 -4.63
CA TYR A 172 0.34 3.31 -4.36
C TYR A 172 0.20 4.08 -3.03
N PHE A 173 0.67 3.51 -1.93
CA PHE A 173 0.59 4.16 -0.62
C PHE A 173 1.42 5.45 -0.58
N ALA A 174 2.58 5.48 -1.24
CA ALA A 174 3.38 6.70 -1.35
C ALA A 174 2.67 7.79 -2.17
N ALA A 175 1.90 7.43 -3.21
CA ALA A 175 1.11 8.38 -3.98
C ALA A 175 -0.06 8.97 -3.16
N ILE A 176 -0.67 8.19 -2.27
CA ILE A 176 -1.67 8.68 -1.32
C ILE A 176 -1.04 9.65 -0.31
N GLY A 177 0.11 9.27 0.23
CA GLY A 177 0.85 10.04 1.23
C GLY A 177 0.23 10.03 2.62
N GLU A 178 0.10 11.21 3.25
CA GLU A 178 -0.29 11.33 4.67
C GLU A 178 -1.57 10.53 5.06
N PRO A 179 -2.66 10.51 4.26
CA PRO A 179 -3.86 9.73 4.60
C PRO A 179 -3.61 8.22 4.76
N ALA A 180 -2.56 7.66 4.16
CA ALA A 180 -2.20 6.26 4.32
C ALA A 180 -1.51 5.94 5.65
N ALA A 181 -0.87 6.93 6.28
CA ALA A 181 0.02 6.69 7.41
C ALA A 181 -0.73 6.17 8.65
N GLU A 182 -1.84 6.79 9.03
CA GLU A 182 -2.59 6.43 10.24
C GLU A 182 -3.21 5.01 10.16
N PRO A 183 -3.82 4.59 9.03
CA PRO A 183 -4.26 3.21 8.86
C PRO A 183 -3.12 2.18 8.93
N LEU A 184 -1.94 2.49 8.37
CA LEU A 184 -0.76 1.62 8.47
C LEU A 184 -0.26 1.49 9.91
N ILE A 185 -0.18 2.61 10.64
CA ILE A 185 0.19 2.65 12.06
C ILE A 185 -0.80 1.83 12.89
N THR A 186 -2.10 2.03 12.68
CA THR A 186 -3.18 1.29 13.37
C THR A 186 -3.09 -0.20 13.08
N ALA A 187 -2.74 -0.58 11.85
CA ALA A 187 -2.55 -1.97 11.48
C ALA A 187 -1.35 -2.59 12.20
N MET A 188 -0.23 -1.87 12.30
CA MET A 188 0.92 -2.31 13.07
C MET A 188 0.55 -2.53 14.55
N GLU A 189 -0.20 -1.59 15.15
CA GLU A 189 -0.69 -1.68 16.52
C GLU A 189 -1.54 -2.92 16.78
N LYS A 190 -2.48 -3.22 15.89
CA LYS A 190 -3.38 -4.36 16.05
C LYS A 190 -2.70 -5.71 15.82
N ASN A 191 -1.60 -5.74 15.08
CA ASN A 191 -0.97 -6.98 14.62
C ASN A 191 0.33 -7.33 15.36
N TYR A 192 0.65 -6.67 16.47
CA TYR A 192 1.84 -6.93 17.29
C TYR A 192 2.02 -8.37 17.83
N ASN A 193 1.17 -9.35 17.50
CA ASN A 193 1.26 -10.70 18.06
C ASN A 193 2.44 -11.51 17.50
N THR A 194 2.90 -12.47 18.30
CA THR A 194 4.31 -12.91 18.39
C THR A 194 4.72 -14.10 17.52
N ASP A 195 3.94 -14.50 16.52
CA ASP A 195 4.40 -15.55 15.59
C ASP A 195 5.28 -14.98 14.46
N SER A 196 6.11 -15.83 13.87
CA SER A 196 7.03 -15.45 12.80
C SER A 196 6.31 -14.97 11.53
N LYS A 197 5.06 -15.39 11.31
CA LYS A 197 4.21 -14.93 10.21
C LYS A 197 3.77 -13.47 10.43
N SER A 198 3.36 -13.13 11.64
CA SER A 198 2.98 -11.79 12.06
C SER A 198 4.13 -10.80 11.95
N ALA A 199 5.35 -11.23 12.31
CA ALA A 199 6.52 -10.38 12.17
C ALA A 199 6.84 -10.00 10.72
N ARG A 200 6.60 -10.91 9.75
CA ARG A 200 6.77 -10.61 8.33
C ARG A 200 5.71 -9.65 7.80
N LYS A 201 4.45 -9.83 8.22
CA LYS A 201 3.36 -8.88 7.88
C LYS A 201 3.68 -7.48 8.39
N ILE A 202 4.18 -7.38 9.62
CA ILE A 202 4.61 -6.09 10.17
C ILE A 202 5.80 -5.52 9.41
N ALA A 203 6.76 -6.34 9.00
CA ALA A 203 7.90 -5.89 8.19
C ALA A 203 7.47 -5.25 6.85
N ASN A 204 6.47 -5.83 6.18
CA ASN A 204 5.85 -5.26 4.99
C ASN A 204 5.18 -3.91 5.31
N LEU A 205 4.42 -3.84 6.41
CA LEU A 205 3.81 -2.58 6.87
C LEU A 205 4.87 -1.51 7.19
N VAL A 206 5.97 -1.88 7.84
CA VAL A 206 7.09 -0.96 8.14
C VAL A 206 7.71 -0.41 6.87
N THR A 207 7.93 -1.26 5.87
CA THR A 207 8.54 -0.86 4.59
C THR A 207 7.62 0.10 3.83
N ILE A 208 6.32 -0.17 3.82
CA ILE A 208 5.33 0.72 3.20
C ILE A 208 5.21 2.03 3.97
N LEU A 209 5.10 1.96 5.30
CA LEU A 209 5.05 3.15 6.15
C LEU A 209 6.29 4.02 5.95
N LYS A 210 7.49 3.42 5.91
CA LYS A 210 8.74 4.11 5.59
C LYS A 210 8.62 4.90 4.28
N ASN A 211 8.14 4.23 3.22
CA ASN A 211 7.97 4.84 1.91
C ASN A 211 7.00 6.04 1.95
N VAL A 212 5.89 5.91 2.69
CA VAL A 212 4.93 7.00 2.91
C VAL A 212 5.57 8.17 3.66
N LEU A 213 6.27 7.91 4.77
CA LEU A 213 6.83 8.95 5.64
C LEU A 213 7.97 9.75 4.98
N ILE A 214 8.73 9.13 4.07
CA ILE A 214 9.87 9.75 3.40
C ILE A 214 9.46 10.49 2.13
N ASN A 215 8.58 9.89 1.31
CA ASN A 215 8.26 10.42 -0.01
C ASN A 215 7.09 11.41 -0.01
N SER A 216 6.39 11.54 1.12
CA SER A 216 5.24 12.44 1.24
C SER A 216 5.48 13.53 2.27
N ASN A 217 4.79 14.66 2.10
CA ASN A 217 4.82 15.76 3.07
C ASN A 217 3.95 15.42 4.28
N VAL A 218 4.35 14.41 5.04
CA VAL A 218 3.66 13.92 6.23
C VAL A 218 3.92 14.86 7.41
N LYS A 219 2.85 15.24 8.12
CA LYS A 219 2.95 16.07 9.32
C LYS A 219 3.82 15.43 10.40
N GLU A 220 4.50 16.28 11.16
CA GLU A 220 5.42 15.84 12.22
C GLU A 220 4.72 14.97 13.28
N GLN A 221 3.50 15.32 13.70
CA GLN A 221 2.70 14.52 14.64
C GLN A 221 2.48 13.08 14.17
N THR A 222 2.28 12.88 12.87
CA THR A 222 2.10 11.54 12.30
C THR A 222 3.42 10.77 12.29
N LYS A 223 4.55 11.45 12.05
CA LYS A 223 5.89 10.86 12.17
C LYS A 223 6.23 10.49 13.61
N GLU A 224 5.85 11.31 14.58
CA GLU A 224 6.00 11.03 16.01
C GLU A 224 5.20 9.78 16.40
N LEU A 225 3.92 9.70 15.99
CA LEU A 225 3.08 8.53 16.25
C LEU A 225 3.65 7.25 15.62
N ALA A 226 4.10 7.34 14.36
CA ALA A 226 4.77 6.23 13.69
C ALA A 226 6.03 5.78 14.45
N SER A 227 6.84 6.74 14.91
CA SER A 227 8.07 6.47 15.66
C SER A 227 7.78 5.74 16.97
N GLN A 228 6.74 6.12 17.70
CA GLN A 228 6.33 5.43 18.92
C GLN A 228 6.00 3.96 18.67
N GLN A 229 5.33 3.64 17.56
CA GLN A 229 5.03 2.25 17.21
C GLN A 229 6.30 1.50 16.75
N LEU A 230 7.12 2.11 15.89
CA LEU A 230 8.37 1.50 15.46
C LEU A 230 9.29 1.16 16.64
N VAL A 231 9.38 2.02 17.65
CA VAL A 231 10.13 1.77 18.90
C VAL A 231 9.54 0.60 19.70
N LYS A 232 8.21 0.53 19.86
CA LYS A 232 7.56 -0.64 20.49
C LYS A 232 7.88 -1.94 19.74
N PHE A 233 7.92 -1.89 18.41
CA PHE A 233 8.29 -3.05 17.59
C PHE A 233 9.75 -3.46 17.81
N LEU A 234 10.66 -2.49 17.82
CA LEU A 234 12.09 -2.69 18.06
C LEU A 234 12.34 -3.44 19.37
N ASN A 235 11.59 -3.10 20.43
CA ASN A 235 11.69 -3.74 21.74
C ASN A 235 11.09 -5.16 21.76
N LYS A 236 10.02 -5.40 20.99
CA LYS A 236 9.28 -6.66 21.05
C LYS A 236 9.96 -7.81 20.30
N TYR A 237 10.61 -7.53 19.18
CA TYR A 237 11.19 -8.56 18.32
C TYR A 237 12.71 -8.59 18.41
N ASP A 238 13.22 -9.60 19.12
CA ASP A 238 14.66 -9.79 19.35
C ASP A 238 15.32 -10.79 18.40
N ARG A 239 14.56 -11.73 17.85
CA ARG A 239 15.09 -12.90 17.13
C ARG A 239 14.97 -12.82 15.61
N LEU A 240 14.46 -11.72 15.07
CA LEU A 240 14.17 -11.57 13.65
C LEU A 240 15.02 -10.45 13.05
N PHE A 241 16.33 -10.73 12.97
CA PHE A 241 17.38 -9.79 12.57
C PHE A 241 17.02 -8.95 11.34
N THR A 242 16.47 -9.58 10.28
CA THR A 242 16.09 -8.88 9.05
C THR A 242 15.01 -7.80 9.27
N PHE A 243 14.05 -8.04 10.17
CA PHE A 243 12.95 -7.10 10.42
C PHE A 243 13.36 -5.99 11.39
N THR A 244 14.23 -6.31 12.37
CA THR A 244 14.83 -5.31 13.24
C THR A 244 15.60 -4.28 12.40
N LEU A 245 16.37 -4.72 11.40
CA LEU A 245 17.13 -3.83 10.52
C LEU A 245 16.24 -2.83 9.78
N GLN A 246 15.09 -3.27 9.23
CA GLN A 246 14.15 -2.40 8.53
C GLN A 246 13.55 -1.33 9.43
N VAL A 247 13.25 -1.69 10.68
CA VAL A 247 12.71 -0.75 11.68
C VAL A 247 13.76 0.26 12.08
N GLU A 248 15.01 -0.17 12.28
CA GLU A 248 16.12 0.72 12.58
C GLU A 248 16.37 1.72 11.45
N GLU A 249 16.35 1.26 10.20
CA GLU A 249 16.48 2.12 9.03
C GLU A 249 15.30 3.10 8.91
N CYS A 250 14.07 2.62 9.12
CA CYS A 250 12.89 3.47 9.09
C CYS A 250 12.97 4.58 10.15
N LEU A 251 13.34 4.24 11.39
CA LEU A 251 13.53 5.22 12.46
C LEU A 251 14.64 6.24 12.15
N ALA A 252 15.73 5.79 11.55
CA ALA A 252 16.82 6.68 11.14
C ALA A 252 16.40 7.65 10.03
N ASP A 253 15.62 7.17 9.06
CA ASP A 253 15.15 7.97 7.92
C ASP A 253 14.01 8.93 8.28
N ILE A 254 13.16 8.58 9.27
CA ILE A 254 12.20 9.51 9.86
C ILE A 254 12.92 10.72 10.47
N GLY A 255 14.11 10.50 11.03
CA GLY A 255 14.99 11.56 11.49
C GLY A 255 14.55 12.17 12.82
N GLU A 256 14.49 13.51 12.89
CA GLU A 256 14.33 14.22 14.16
C GLU A 256 13.06 13.84 14.94
N ALA A 257 11.96 13.56 14.24
CA ALA A 257 10.68 13.13 14.84
C ALA A 257 10.80 11.84 15.68
N ALA A 258 11.79 10.99 15.38
CA ALA A 258 11.98 9.72 16.08
C ALA A 258 12.78 9.85 17.39
N ILE A 259 13.54 10.94 17.55
CA ILE A 259 14.56 11.07 18.61
C ILE A 259 13.94 11.00 20.01
N GLU A 260 12.83 11.71 20.26
CA GLU A 260 12.22 11.76 21.59
C GLU A 260 11.70 10.38 22.02
N SER A 261 11.04 9.66 21.11
CA SER A 261 10.55 8.30 21.37
C SER A 261 11.70 7.32 21.64
N LEU A 262 12.80 7.46 20.89
CA LEU A 262 14.01 6.65 21.08
C LEU A 262 14.68 6.92 22.42
N ILE A 263 14.86 8.18 22.82
CA ILE A 263 15.47 8.58 24.10
C ILE A 263 14.65 8.06 25.27
N LYS A 264 13.32 8.26 25.22
CA LYS A 264 12.41 7.78 26.25
C LYS A 264 12.54 6.27 26.41
N SER A 265 12.43 5.53 25.32
CA SER A 265 12.49 4.07 25.40
C SER A 265 13.88 3.54 25.74
N LEU A 266 14.97 4.19 25.30
CA LEU A 266 16.34 3.83 25.69
C LEU A 266 16.55 3.96 27.21
N SER A 267 15.90 4.93 27.85
CA SER A 267 15.95 5.11 29.30
C SER A 267 15.27 3.97 30.05
N GLU A 268 14.20 3.41 29.46
CA GLU A 268 13.34 2.39 30.06
C GLU A 268 13.78 0.95 29.72
N VAL A 269 14.56 0.75 28.65
CA VAL A 269 14.90 -0.58 28.15
C VAL A 269 15.88 -1.33 29.04
N GLU A 270 15.72 -2.66 29.12
CA GLU A 270 16.69 -3.57 29.73
C GLU A 270 18.01 -3.64 28.94
N ASP A 271 19.09 -4.02 29.62
CA ASP A 271 20.45 -3.88 29.09
C ASP A 271 20.71 -4.68 27.80
N ASP A 272 20.06 -5.83 27.63
CA ASP A 272 20.23 -6.70 26.46
C ASP A 272 19.78 -6.05 25.13
N ASN A 273 18.85 -5.10 25.20
CA ASN A 273 18.29 -4.42 24.03
C ASN A 273 19.00 -3.11 23.67
N ILE A 274 19.94 -2.63 24.49
CA ILE A 274 20.62 -1.34 24.26
C ILE A 274 21.33 -1.31 22.90
N ARG A 275 21.84 -2.46 22.43
CA ARG A 275 22.51 -2.58 21.14
C ARG A 275 21.66 -2.06 19.98
N LYS A 276 20.37 -2.40 19.96
CA LYS A 276 19.44 -1.97 18.89
C LYS A 276 19.37 -0.46 18.82
N TYR A 277 19.26 0.20 19.97
CA TYR A 277 19.27 1.66 20.04
C TYR A 277 20.60 2.24 19.59
N ALA A 278 21.73 1.65 20.01
CA ALA A 278 23.04 2.08 19.55
C ALA A 278 23.13 2.03 18.01
N ASP A 279 22.61 0.97 17.38
CA ASP A 279 22.59 0.84 15.93
C ASP A 279 21.67 1.87 15.24
N VAL A 280 20.49 2.17 15.80
CA VAL A 280 19.63 3.28 15.31
C VAL A 280 20.34 4.63 15.43
N PHE A 281 20.89 4.95 16.60
CA PHE A 281 21.60 6.22 16.83
C PHE A 281 22.85 6.36 15.97
N SER A 282 23.52 5.25 15.62
CA SER A 282 24.63 5.23 14.66
C SER A 282 24.17 5.70 13.28
N LYS A 283 23.10 5.09 12.74
CA LYS A 283 22.49 5.47 11.46
C LYS A 283 22.01 6.92 11.47
N MET A 284 21.40 7.36 12.58
CA MET A 284 20.98 8.75 12.74
C MET A 284 22.16 9.72 12.78
N ALA A 285 23.29 9.37 13.40
CA ALA A 285 24.46 10.26 13.45
C ALA A 285 25.01 10.58 12.04
N GLU A 286 24.91 9.61 11.13
CA GLU A 286 25.30 9.77 9.73
C GLU A 286 24.38 10.79 9.02
N ASN A 287 23.07 10.64 9.19
CA ASN A 287 22.07 11.30 8.34
C ASN A 287 21.35 12.50 8.98
N VAL A 288 21.29 12.59 10.30
CA VAL A 288 20.52 13.59 11.06
C VAL A 288 21.47 14.58 11.73
N LYS A 289 21.31 15.87 11.43
CA LYS A 289 22.10 16.96 12.03
C LYS A 289 21.30 17.68 13.10
N SER A 290 20.97 16.98 14.18
CA SER A 290 20.17 17.51 15.29
C SER A 290 20.94 17.47 16.62
N GLU A 291 20.82 18.54 17.42
CA GLU A 291 21.40 18.57 18.77
C GLU A 291 20.70 17.61 19.74
N LYS A 292 19.43 17.27 19.48
CA LYS A 292 18.65 16.35 20.31
C LYS A 292 19.28 14.95 20.38
N LEU A 293 20.03 14.53 19.37
CA LEU A 293 20.75 13.25 19.39
C LEU A 293 21.72 13.13 20.59
N PHE A 294 22.22 14.26 21.12
CA PHE A 294 23.17 14.25 22.23
C PHE A 294 22.54 14.01 23.59
N GLU A 295 21.22 14.09 23.69
CA GLU A 295 20.48 13.71 24.89
C GLU A 295 20.56 12.20 25.17
N ALA A 296 20.84 11.38 24.15
CA ALA A 296 21.08 9.95 24.31
C ALA A 296 22.42 9.61 24.99
N VAL A 297 23.43 10.48 24.88
CA VAL A 297 24.79 10.25 25.42
C VAL A 297 24.79 9.96 26.93
N PRO A 298 24.20 10.81 27.81
CA PRO A 298 24.19 10.53 29.25
C PRO A 298 23.45 9.22 29.60
N ILE A 299 22.45 8.83 28.81
CA ILE A 299 21.72 7.58 29.02
C ILE A 299 22.63 6.39 28.70
N PHE A 300 23.29 6.40 27.53
CA PHE A 300 24.29 5.39 27.17
C PHE A 300 25.43 5.29 28.20
N GLU A 301 25.98 6.42 28.63
CA GLU A 301 27.03 6.47 29.66
C GLU A 301 26.55 5.90 31.01
N SER A 302 25.27 6.09 31.36
CA SER A 302 24.66 5.49 32.55
C SER A 302 24.52 3.97 32.39
N LYS A 303 24.08 3.49 31.22
CA LYS A 303 23.91 2.07 30.96
C LYS A 303 25.25 1.32 30.95
N LEU A 304 26.32 1.92 30.42
CA LEU A 304 27.68 1.35 30.45
C LEU A 304 28.22 1.09 31.86
N LYS A 305 27.72 1.83 32.87
CA LYS A 305 28.11 1.61 34.28
C LYS A 305 27.44 0.38 34.89
N ASN A 306 26.43 -0.19 34.21
CA ASN A 306 25.78 -1.42 34.66
C ASN A 306 26.61 -2.65 34.29
N LYS A 307 26.86 -3.54 35.25
CA LYS A 307 27.74 -4.71 35.08
C LYS A 307 27.16 -5.81 34.18
N ASN A 308 25.91 -5.67 33.76
CA ASN A 308 25.20 -6.67 32.96
C ASN A 308 25.37 -6.47 31.45
N VAL A 309 26.05 -5.40 31.01
CA VAL A 309 26.32 -5.15 29.59
C VAL A 309 27.52 -5.98 29.13
N SER A 310 27.37 -6.72 28.03
CA SER A 310 28.47 -7.51 27.45
C SER A 310 29.60 -6.62 26.92
N ALA A 311 30.84 -7.12 26.90
CA ALA A 311 31.99 -6.38 26.39
C ALA A 311 31.81 -5.88 24.94
N TYR A 312 31.12 -6.66 24.11
CA TYR A 312 30.77 -6.26 22.74
C TYR A 312 29.81 -5.06 22.71
N GLN A 313 28.76 -5.09 23.55
CA GLN A 313 27.85 -3.96 23.67
C GLN A 313 28.55 -2.72 24.23
N VAL A 314 29.46 -2.88 25.20
CA VAL A 314 30.26 -1.77 25.74
C VAL A 314 31.04 -1.07 24.62
N GLN A 315 31.83 -1.83 23.85
CA GLN A 315 32.60 -1.28 22.74
C GLN A 315 31.70 -0.56 21.74
N ARG A 316 30.59 -1.18 21.33
CA ARG A 316 29.65 -0.59 20.38
C ARG A 316 29.08 0.72 20.90
N ILE A 317 28.65 0.78 22.16
CA ILE A 317 28.09 1.99 22.75
C ILE A 317 29.14 3.10 22.86
N GLU A 318 30.39 2.78 23.22
CA GLU A 318 31.49 3.75 23.25
C GLU A 318 31.76 4.37 21.87
N GLU A 319 31.76 3.55 20.81
CA GLU A 319 31.86 4.02 19.43
C GLU A 319 30.73 4.99 19.08
N ILE A 320 29.49 4.68 19.46
CA ILE A 320 28.34 5.57 19.21
C ILE A 320 28.43 6.87 20.00
N ILE A 321 28.81 6.83 21.27
CA ILE A 321 29.02 8.04 22.08
C ILE A 321 30.06 8.94 21.40
N LYS A 322 31.14 8.36 20.88
CA LYS A 322 32.17 9.11 20.15
C LYS A 322 31.61 9.73 18.87
N GLN A 323 30.91 8.95 18.04
CA GLN A 323 30.27 9.44 16.81
C GLN A 323 29.32 10.61 17.10
N LEU A 324 28.46 10.48 18.10
CA LEU A 324 27.56 11.55 18.53
C LEU A 324 28.36 12.80 18.94
N LYS A 325 29.38 12.68 19.80
CA LYS A 325 30.22 13.83 20.18
C LYS A 325 30.87 14.52 18.96
N GLU A 326 31.28 13.78 17.94
CA GLU A 326 31.81 14.32 16.69
C GLU A 326 30.76 15.09 15.86
N VAL A 327 29.55 14.54 15.73
CA VAL A 327 28.43 15.23 15.07
C VAL A 327 28.13 16.56 15.79
N ARG A 328 28.13 16.58 17.13
CA ARG A 328 27.90 17.80 17.92
C ARG A 328 28.94 18.87 17.64
N ALA A 329 30.21 18.48 17.61
CA ALA A 329 31.30 19.39 17.31
C ALA A 329 31.16 19.96 15.88
N GLY A 330 30.73 19.12 14.92
CA GLY A 330 30.45 19.54 13.55
C GLY A 330 29.30 20.55 13.44
N ILE A 331 28.21 20.34 14.17
CA ILE A 331 27.07 21.28 14.22
C ILE A 331 27.51 22.63 14.80
N LYS A 332 28.20 22.62 15.95
CA LYS A 332 28.69 23.85 16.60
C LYS A 332 29.65 24.66 15.73
N LYS A 333 30.54 24.01 14.98
CA LYS A 333 31.47 24.67 14.06
C LYS A 333 30.78 25.38 12.89
N LYS A 334 29.62 24.90 12.44
CA LYS A 334 28.84 25.53 11.36
C LYS A 334 27.98 26.71 11.85
N ALA A 335 27.68 26.75 13.16
CA ALA A 335 26.85 27.78 13.76
C ALA A 335 27.64 29.00 14.29
N ALA A 336 28.97 28.89 14.38
CA ALA A 336 29.89 29.93 14.85
C ALA A 336 30.54 30.67 13.68
#